data_AF-A0A383BN37-F1
#
_entry.id   AF-A0A383BN37-F1
#
_cell.length_a   1.000
_cell.length_b   1.000
_cell.length_c   1.000
_cell.angle_alpha   90.00
_cell.angle_beta   90.00
_cell.angle_gamma   90.00
#
_symmetry.space_group_name_H-M   'P 1'
#
loop_
_entity.id
_entity.type
_entity.pdbx_description
1 polymer ?
#
loop_
_entity_poly.entity_id
_entity_poly.type
_entity_poly.pdbx_seq_one_letter_code
_entity_poly.pdbx_strand_id
1 'polypeptide(L)'
;DPMLEMIEEAAESEMVPHIEWISIWDMFPSPGATSKSDLDWVIQRRYLSAQELRMMAIRSNGAIDSLLVESCIETGEGQTTADTGGISPRRFHQGVEQTKNFTILELWHKGLGREDIEPYMDIPPKQEGEPIHMPVVITVLGSKVLRAMPNPFDGRLPYDFCYWQEQEDSIWGSGIYEAIRDDQDMMNFVYGMIVEGKTMSSLPMVALNPNAFDATSDDFYQMYAGKIWRLKAGESVNDAFKSVI
;
A
#
# COMPACT_ATOMS: atom_id res chain seq x y z
N ASP A 1 17.64 -11.11 -44.30
CA ASP A 1 16.82 -12.23 -43.79
C ASP A 1 15.39 -11.72 -43.80
N PRO A 2 14.46 -12.34 -44.54
CA PRO A 2 13.09 -11.81 -44.70
C PRO A 2 12.32 -11.68 -43.39
N MET A 3 12.76 -12.35 -42.30
CA MET A 3 12.25 -12.12 -40.95
C MET A 3 12.77 -10.83 -40.30
N LEU A 4 13.96 -10.37 -40.68
CA LEU A 4 14.55 -9.12 -40.20
C LEU A 4 13.86 -7.90 -40.83
N GLU A 5 13.53 -7.98 -42.12
CA GLU A 5 12.77 -6.93 -42.82
C GLU A 5 11.32 -6.83 -42.30
N MET A 6 10.65 -7.95 -41.97
CA MET A 6 9.33 -7.91 -41.32
C MET A 6 9.35 -7.31 -39.91
N ILE A 7 10.47 -7.43 -39.17
CA ILE A 7 10.65 -6.84 -37.84
C ILE A 7 10.97 -5.34 -37.96
N GLU A 8 11.73 -4.95 -38.99
CA GLU A 8 12.02 -3.54 -39.30
C GLU A 8 10.75 -2.81 -39.81
N GLU A 9 9.90 -3.46 -40.61
CA GLU A 9 8.64 -2.91 -41.13
C GLU A 9 7.52 -2.88 -40.06
N ALA A 10 7.55 -3.75 -39.04
CA ALA A 10 6.63 -3.67 -37.89
C ALA A 10 7.05 -2.60 -36.85
N ALA A 11 8.30 -2.15 -36.91
CA ALA A 11 8.89 -1.13 -36.04
C ALA A 11 8.98 0.26 -36.70
N GLU A 12 8.47 0.42 -37.93
CA GLU A 12 8.05 1.72 -38.44
C GLU A 12 6.86 2.19 -37.58
N SER A 13 7.21 3.01 -36.60
CA SER A 13 6.47 3.41 -35.42
C SER A 13 5.04 3.91 -35.66
N GLU A 14 4.06 3.04 -35.47
CA GLU A 14 2.79 3.49 -34.89
C GLU A 14 3.00 3.65 -33.38
N MET A 15 2.92 4.88 -32.87
CA MET A 15 2.78 5.12 -31.44
C MET A 15 1.46 4.50 -30.98
N VAL A 16 1.52 3.28 -30.44
CA VAL A 16 0.35 2.63 -29.87
C VAL A 16 0.08 3.24 -28.49
N PRO A 17 -1.12 3.77 -28.22
CA PRO A 17 -1.46 4.27 -26.89
C PRO A 17 -1.41 3.11 -25.89
N HIS A 18 -0.60 3.28 -24.84
CA HIS A 18 -0.49 2.33 -23.74
C HIS A 18 -1.21 2.89 -22.51
N ILE A 19 -2.05 2.08 -21.88
CA ILE A 19 -2.72 2.40 -20.62
C ILE A 19 -2.24 1.38 -19.59
N GLU A 20 -1.67 1.87 -18.50
CA GLU A 20 -1.24 1.07 -17.36
C GLU A 20 -2.06 1.46 -16.13
N TRP A 21 -2.45 0.46 -15.33
CA TRP A 21 -3.03 0.74 -14.02
C TRP A 21 -1.93 1.01 -13.01
N ILE A 22 -2.05 2.11 -12.27
CA ILE A 22 -1.09 2.54 -11.28
C ILE A 22 -1.75 2.50 -9.90
N SER A 23 -1.04 1.91 -8.95
CA SER A 23 -1.48 1.89 -7.55
C SER A 23 -1.37 3.29 -6.95
N ILE A 24 -2.43 3.73 -6.26
CA ILE A 24 -2.44 5.00 -5.50
C ILE A 24 -1.30 5.09 -4.48
N TRP A 25 -0.81 3.94 -3.98
CA TRP A 25 0.30 3.86 -3.03
C TRP A 25 1.67 4.09 -3.66
N ASP A 26 1.75 4.07 -4.98
CA ASP A 26 2.99 4.26 -5.73
C ASP A 26 2.91 5.54 -6.58
N MET A 27 1.99 6.44 -6.25
CA MET A 27 1.79 7.71 -6.92
C MET A 27 1.83 8.83 -5.89
N PHE A 28 2.65 9.83 -6.15
CA PHE A 28 2.88 10.97 -5.26
C PHE A 28 2.59 12.25 -6.05
N PRO A 29 1.35 12.76 -6.01
CA PRO A 29 0.98 14.01 -6.65
C PRO A 29 1.61 15.21 -5.94
N SER A 30 1.65 16.36 -6.62
CA SER A 30 2.11 17.62 -6.03
C SER A 30 1.31 17.96 -4.76
N PRO A 31 1.97 18.35 -3.66
CA PRO A 31 1.29 18.75 -2.43
C PRO A 31 0.29 19.88 -2.69
N GLY A 32 -0.92 19.75 -2.15
CA GLY A 32 -1.97 20.75 -2.28
C GLY A 32 -2.81 20.63 -3.56
N ALA A 33 -2.49 19.72 -4.47
CA ALA A 33 -3.35 19.47 -5.62
C ALA A 33 -4.71 18.92 -5.17
N THR A 34 -5.77 19.53 -5.68
CA THR A 34 -7.17 19.12 -5.43
C THR A 34 -7.77 18.33 -6.61
N SER A 35 -7.18 18.47 -7.80
CA SER A 35 -7.67 17.86 -9.03
C SER A 35 -6.54 17.60 -10.02
N LYS A 36 -6.82 16.82 -11.07
CA LYS A 36 -5.82 16.54 -12.12
C LYS A 36 -5.34 17.78 -12.87
N SER A 37 -6.19 18.80 -13.00
CA SER A 37 -5.83 20.08 -13.64
C SER A 37 -4.85 20.88 -12.80
N ASP A 38 -4.95 20.76 -11.48
CA ASP A 38 -4.19 21.49 -10.46
C ASP A 38 -2.81 20.86 -10.16
N LEU A 39 -2.51 19.69 -10.73
CA LEU A 39 -1.23 19.03 -10.57
C LEU A 39 -0.09 19.82 -11.22
N ASP A 40 0.92 20.26 -10.46
CA ASP A 40 2.15 20.81 -11.03
C ASP A 40 3.12 19.70 -11.46
N TRP A 41 3.14 18.63 -10.68
CA TRP A 41 3.98 17.47 -10.92
C TRP A 41 3.40 16.22 -10.26
N VAL A 42 3.91 15.07 -10.68
CA VAL A 42 3.62 13.78 -10.08
C VAL A 42 4.85 12.90 -10.14
N ILE A 43 5.14 12.21 -9.03
CA ILE A 43 6.17 11.19 -8.96
C ILE A 43 5.47 9.83 -8.96
N GLN A 44 5.78 8.99 -9.92
CA GLN A 44 5.38 7.58 -9.93
C GLN A 44 6.54 6.72 -9.43
N ARG A 45 6.24 5.81 -8.51
CA ARG A 45 7.19 4.81 -8.01
C ARG A 45 6.93 3.47 -8.69
N ARG A 46 8.00 2.76 -9.03
CA ARG A 46 7.94 1.40 -9.57
C ARG A 46 8.97 0.52 -8.87
N TYR A 47 8.57 -0.69 -8.51
CA TYR A 47 9.48 -1.73 -8.04
C TYR A 47 9.84 -2.65 -9.21
N LEU A 48 11.13 -2.74 -9.52
CA LEU A 48 11.65 -3.60 -10.58
C LEU A 48 12.65 -4.60 -10.01
N SER A 49 12.74 -5.75 -10.67
CA SER A 49 13.87 -6.68 -10.54
C SER A 49 15.06 -6.20 -11.39
N ALA A 50 16.25 -6.74 -11.12
CA ALA A 50 17.43 -6.45 -11.93
C ALA A 50 17.23 -6.77 -13.43
N GLN A 51 16.49 -7.83 -13.77
CA GLN A 51 16.19 -8.16 -15.16
C GLN A 51 15.22 -7.16 -15.80
N GLU A 52 14.20 -6.72 -15.07
CA GLU A 52 13.26 -5.70 -15.57
C GLU A 52 13.96 -4.34 -15.79
N LEU A 53 14.92 -3.97 -14.94
CA LEU A 53 15.79 -2.80 -15.14
C LEU A 53 16.57 -2.87 -16.46
N ARG A 54 17.19 -4.02 -16.74
CA ARG A 54 17.91 -4.25 -18.01
C ARG A 54 16.97 -4.16 -19.21
N MET A 55 15.80 -4.79 -19.11
CA MET A 55 14.78 -4.73 -20.16
C MET A 55 14.27 -3.32 -20.40
N MET A 56 14.13 -2.51 -19.34
CA MET A 56 13.77 -1.09 -19.45
C MET A 56 14.84 -0.30 -20.20
N ALA A 57 16.13 -0.54 -19.91
CA ALA A 57 17.23 0.10 -20.63
C ALA A 57 17.20 -0.25 -22.12
N ILE A 58 17.01 -1.53 -22.47
CA ILE A 58 16.91 -1.99 -23.86
C ILE A 58 15.71 -1.35 -24.58
N ARG A 59 14.53 -1.33 -23.94
CA ARG A 59 13.30 -0.73 -24.50
C ARG A 59 13.39 0.78 -24.66
N SER A 60 14.28 1.44 -23.95
CA SER A 60 14.48 2.89 -24.06
C SER A 60 15.15 3.32 -25.38
N ASN A 61 15.58 2.36 -26.20
CA ASN A 61 16.22 2.60 -27.49
C ASN A 61 17.39 3.60 -27.42
N GLY A 62 18.20 3.50 -26.37
CA GLY A 62 19.38 4.34 -26.13
C GLY A 62 19.15 5.55 -25.23
N ALA A 63 17.91 5.84 -24.80
CA ALA A 63 17.63 6.94 -23.88
C ALA A 63 18.07 6.68 -22.43
N ILE A 64 18.35 5.42 -22.07
CA ILE A 64 18.89 5.00 -20.77
C ILE A 64 20.22 4.30 -21.04
N ASP A 65 21.30 4.77 -20.40
CA ASP A 65 22.61 4.14 -20.49
C ASP A 65 22.59 2.76 -19.82
N SER A 66 22.83 1.71 -20.61
CA SER A 66 22.86 0.33 -20.12
C SER A 66 24.04 0.07 -19.17
N LEU A 67 25.17 0.75 -19.35
CA LEU A 67 26.33 0.62 -18.45
C LEU A 67 26.03 1.24 -17.08
N LEU A 68 25.34 2.39 -17.06
CA LEU A 68 24.88 3.00 -15.82
C LEU A 68 23.94 2.05 -15.06
N VAL A 69 22.99 1.40 -15.76
CA VAL A 69 22.07 0.44 -15.16
C VAL A 69 22.81 -0.77 -14.58
N GLU A 70 23.76 -1.36 -15.31
CA GLU A 70 24.58 -2.46 -14.77
C GLU A 70 25.38 -2.01 -13.54
N SER A 71 25.99 -0.82 -13.59
CA SER A 71 26.73 -0.29 -12.44
C SER A 71 25.84 -0.12 -11.21
N CYS A 72 24.60 0.35 -11.37
CA CYS A 72 23.64 0.49 -10.27
C CYS A 72 23.21 -0.88 -9.71
N ILE A 73 23.07 -1.89 -10.58
CA ILE A 73 22.75 -3.26 -10.16
C ILE A 73 23.90 -3.85 -9.34
N GLU A 74 25.15 -3.66 -9.78
CA GLU A 74 26.36 -4.15 -9.11
C GLU A 74 26.60 -3.46 -7.76
N THR A 75 26.41 -2.14 -7.68
CA THR A 75 26.59 -1.38 -6.43
C THR A 75 25.39 -1.51 -5.49
N GLY A 76 24.26 -2.04 -5.96
CA GLY A 76 23.00 -2.07 -5.23
C GLY A 76 22.34 -0.68 -5.07
N GLU A 77 22.66 0.27 -5.94
CA GLU A 77 22.09 1.62 -5.92
C GLU A 77 20.58 1.57 -6.17
N GLY A 78 19.81 2.26 -5.33
CA GLY A 78 18.34 2.25 -5.43
C GLY A 78 17.69 0.93 -5.01
N GLN A 79 18.46 -0.03 -4.46
CA GLN A 79 17.86 -1.15 -3.75
C GLN A 79 17.20 -0.64 -2.47
N THR A 80 15.95 -1.00 -2.28
CA THR A 80 15.26 -0.81 -1.02
C THR A 80 14.88 -2.18 -0.47
N THR A 81 15.11 -2.39 0.82
CA THR A 81 14.34 -3.39 1.57
C THR A 81 12.93 -2.84 1.60
N ALA A 82 12.11 -3.25 0.64
CA ALA A 82 10.76 -2.77 0.50
C ALA A 82 10.00 -3.04 1.81
N ASP A 83 9.94 -2.04 2.69
CA ASP A 83 8.91 -2.00 3.71
C ASP A 83 7.60 -1.72 2.98
N THR A 84 7.09 -2.79 2.41
CA THR A 84 5.82 -2.84 1.72
C THR A 84 4.69 -2.98 2.75
N GLY A 85 5.05 -3.20 4.03
CA GLY A 85 4.17 -3.52 5.14
C GLY A 85 3.79 -2.28 5.92
N GLY A 86 2.77 -1.57 5.47
CA GLY A 86 2.16 -0.56 6.33
C GLY A 86 0.82 -0.05 5.89
N ILE A 87 0.60 0.09 4.57
CA ILE A 87 -0.54 0.90 4.09
C ILE A 87 -1.49 0.15 3.15
N SER A 88 -1.02 -0.89 2.45
CA SER A 88 -1.90 -1.75 1.66
C SER A 88 -2.17 -3.07 2.40
N PRO A 89 -3.45 -3.41 2.68
CA PRO A 89 -3.81 -4.70 3.29
C PRO A 89 -3.30 -5.91 2.50
N ARG A 90 -3.13 -5.79 1.17
CA ARG A 90 -2.55 -6.85 0.32
C ARG A 90 -1.04 -7.03 0.51
N ARG A 91 -0.32 -5.96 0.86
CA ARG A 91 1.15 -5.95 1.00
C ARG A 91 1.62 -6.33 2.41
N PHE A 92 0.73 -6.32 3.40
CA PHE A 92 1.00 -6.73 4.78
C PHE A 92 1.26 -8.24 4.96
N HIS A 93 0.92 -9.07 3.95
CA HIS A 93 0.96 -10.54 4.07
C HIS A 93 2.01 -11.26 3.23
N GLN A 94 2.97 -10.55 2.62
CA GLN A 94 4.02 -11.21 1.85
C GLN A 94 5.34 -11.24 2.64
N GLY A 95 5.53 -12.29 3.42
CA GLY A 95 6.85 -12.74 3.91
C GLY A 95 7.70 -13.38 2.80
N VAL A 96 7.56 -12.90 1.57
CA VAL A 96 8.23 -13.43 0.38
C VAL A 96 9.46 -12.56 0.13
N GLU A 97 10.63 -13.18 -0.09
CA GLU A 97 11.79 -12.48 -0.64
C GLU A 97 11.35 -11.65 -1.85
N GLN A 98 11.29 -10.33 -1.68
CA GLN A 98 10.84 -9.43 -2.73
C GLN A 98 11.86 -9.50 -3.87
N THR A 99 11.50 -10.23 -4.93
CA THR A 99 12.32 -10.38 -6.15
C THR A 99 12.52 -9.04 -6.88
N LYS A 100 11.70 -8.04 -6.50
CA LYS A 100 11.71 -6.66 -7.00
C LYS A 100 12.19 -5.71 -5.91
N ASN A 101 13.50 -5.57 -5.80
CA ASN A 101 14.15 -4.78 -4.75
C ASN A 101 14.62 -3.39 -5.22
N PHE A 102 14.62 -3.10 -6.52
CA PHE A 102 15.01 -1.77 -7.03
C PHE A 102 13.81 -0.85 -7.12
N THR A 103 13.97 0.37 -6.60
CA THR A 103 12.93 1.42 -6.65
C THR A 103 13.30 2.48 -7.66
N ILE A 104 12.46 2.61 -8.68
CA ILE A 104 12.53 3.69 -9.66
C ILE A 104 11.49 4.74 -9.33
N LEU A 105 11.88 5.99 -9.49
CA LEU A 105 11.00 7.15 -9.42
C LEU A 105 10.97 7.83 -10.80
N GLU A 106 9.76 8.02 -11.33
CA GLU A 106 9.51 8.78 -12.55
C GLU A 106 8.81 10.09 -12.16
N LEU A 107 9.52 11.20 -12.25
CA LEU A 107 8.99 12.54 -12.05
C LEU A 107 8.45 13.06 -13.38
N TRP A 108 7.17 13.41 -13.38
CA TRP A 108 6.53 14.16 -14.46
C TRP A 108 6.25 15.57 -13.93
N HIS A 109 6.82 16.58 -14.58
CA HIS A 109 6.76 17.97 -14.10
C HIS A 109 6.28 18.90 -15.23
N LYS A 110 5.33 19.81 -14.95
CA LYS A 110 4.78 20.74 -15.95
C LYS A 110 5.75 21.85 -16.38
N GLY A 111 6.67 22.24 -15.51
CA GLY A 111 7.64 23.28 -15.83
C GLY A 111 8.82 23.34 -14.88
N LEU A 112 9.88 22.60 -15.16
CA LEU A 112 11.12 22.66 -14.39
C LEU A 112 12.09 23.67 -15.01
N GLY A 113 12.92 24.32 -14.19
CA GLY A 113 13.88 25.32 -14.65
C GLY A 113 14.90 24.71 -15.59
N ARG A 114 15.18 25.39 -16.71
CA ARG A 114 16.14 24.93 -17.71
C ARG A 114 17.53 24.65 -17.14
N GLU A 115 18.02 25.53 -16.26
CA GLU A 115 19.35 25.43 -15.63
C GLU A 115 19.53 24.10 -14.86
N ASP A 116 18.47 23.57 -14.26
CA ASP A 116 18.50 22.32 -13.49
C ASP A 116 18.56 21.07 -14.39
N ILE A 117 18.12 21.19 -15.64
CA ILE A 117 17.97 20.06 -16.58
C ILE A 117 19.12 19.99 -17.59
N GLU A 118 19.74 21.13 -17.92
CA GLU A 118 20.86 21.22 -18.87
C GLU A 118 21.99 20.20 -18.64
N PRO A 119 22.36 19.83 -17.40
CA PRO A 119 23.39 18.80 -17.18
C PRO A 119 22.99 17.37 -17.61
N TYR A 120 21.69 17.12 -17.76
CA TYR A 120 21.13 15.78 -17.99
C TYR A 120 20.48 15.60 -19.36
N MET A 121 20.38 16.67 -20.15
CA MET A 121 19.71 16.68 -21.44
C MET A 121 20.31 17.73 -22.37
N ASP A 122 20.50 17.37 -23.63
CA ASP A 122 20.92 18.32 -24.66
C ASP A 122 19.74 19.22 -25.05
N ILE A 123 19.72 20.45 -24.52
CA ILE A 123 18.66 21.43 -24.78
C ILE A 123 19.16 22.45 -25.82
N PRO A 124 18.45 22.67 -26.94
CA PRO A 124 18.80 23.70 -27.92
C PRO A 124 18.98 25.08 -27.27
N PRO A 125 19.93 25.92 -27.72
CA PRO A 125 20.17 27.23 -27.13
C PRO A 125 18.88 28.06 -27.14
N LYS A 126 18.62 28.75 -26.03
CA LYS A 126 17.40 29.53 -25.81
C LYS A 126 17.21 30.58 -26.89
N GLN A 127 16.03 30.65 -27.50
CA GLN A 127 15.63 31.77 -28.35
C GLN A 127 15.02 32.91 -27.53
N GLU A 128 15.16 34.16 -27.98
CA GLU A 128 14.56 35.31 -27.29
C GLU A 128 13.03 35.14 -27.19
N GLY A 129 12.50 35.22 -25.96
CA GLY A 129 11.07 35.07 -25.67
C GLY A 129 10.63 33.67 -25.24
N GLU A 130 11.50 32.66 -25.25
CA GLU A 130 11.14 31.31 -24.77
C GLU A 130 10.98 31.24 -23.24
N PRO A 131 9.99 30.49 -22.72
CA PRO A 131 9.84 30.25 -21.29
C PRO A 131 11.10 29.64 -20.67
N ILE A 132 11.41 30.04 -19.43
CA ILE A 132 12.53 29.47 -18.65
C ILE A 132 12.21 28.04 -18.19
N HIS A 133 10.92 27.70 -18.12
CA HIS A 133 10.43 26.42 -17.63
C HIS A 133 10.00 25.52 -18.77
N MET A 134 10.38 24.25 -18.70
CA MET A 134 10.03 23.23 -19.68
C MET A 134 9.36 22.04 -19.00
N PRO A 135 8.30 21.48 -19.59
CA PRO A 135 7.71 20.24 -19.08
C PRO A 135 8.67 19.07 -19.35
N VAL A 136 8.93 18.27 -18.34
CA VAL A 136 9.94 17.20 -18.40
C VAL A 136 9.47 15.92 -17.72
N VAL A 137 10.12 14.83 -18.13
CA VAL A 137 10.03 13.51 -17.49
C VAL A 137 11.42 13.07 -17.10
N ILE A 138 11.61 12.78 -15.82
CA ILE A 138 12.91 12.39 -15.25
C ILE A 138 12.76 11.04 -14.56
N THR A 139 13.55 10.06 -14.99
CA THR A 139 13.60 8.73 -14.37
C THR A 139 14.85 8.65 -13.49
N VAL A 140 14.67 8.31 -12.22
CA VAL A 140 15.73 8.26 -11.20
C VAL A 140 15.76 6.88 -10.55
N LEU A 141 16.96 6.37 -10.29
CA LEU A 141 17.24 5.17 -9.51
C LEU A 141 18.22 5.53 -8.39
N GLY A 142 17.74 5.52 -7.14
CA GLY A 142 18.55 5.98 -6.01
C GLY A 142 19.01 7.42 -6.18
N SER A 143 20.33 7.64 -6.20
CA SER A 143 20.97 8.94 -6.45
C SER A 143 21.30 9.21 -7.93
N LYS A 144 21.00 8.29 -8.84
CA LYS A 144 21.36 8.38 -10.26
C LYS A 144 20.16 8.75 -11.11
N VAL A 145 20.31 9.80 -11.91
CA VAL A 145 19.37 10.13 -12.99
C VAL A 145 19.66 9.17 -14.14
N LEU A 146 18.69 8.32 -14.48
CA LEU A 146 18.81 7.35 -15.58
C LEU A 146 18.47 7.98 -16.93
N ARG A 147 17.51 8.90 -16.94
CA ARG A 147 17.03 9.59 -18.15
C ARG A 147 16.33 10.88 -17.77
N ALA A 148 16.58 11.94 -18.54
CA ALA A 148 15.77 13.16 -18.56
C ALA A 148 15.34 13.43 -20.01
N MET A 149 14.06 13.71 -20.22
CA MET A 149 13.50 14.00 -21.56
C MET A 149 12.41 15.07 -21.47
N PRO A 150 12.15 15.84 -22.54
CA PRO A 150 11.00 16.74 -22.57
C PRO A 150 9.71 15.91 -22.53
N ASN A 151 8.66 16.46 -21.91
CA ASN A 151 7.37 15.78 -21.85
C ASN A 151 6.78 15.64 -23.27
N PRO A 152 6.46 14.41 -23.73
CA PRO A 152 5.89 14.19 -25.06
C PRO A 152 4.43 14.66 -25.20
N PHE A 153 3.72 14.95 -24.10
CA PHE A 153 2.28 15.26 -24.09
C PHE A 153 1.95 16.76 -24.04
N ASP A 154 2.77 17.63 -24.63
CA ASP A 154 2.54 19.08 -24.69
C ASP A 154 2.23 19.69 -23.30
N GLY A 155 3.03 19.32 -22.30
CA GLY A 155 2.87 19.78 -20.92
C GLY A 155 1.73 19.13 -20.12
N ARG A 156 0.87 18.30 -20.73
CA ARG A 156 -0.11 17.50 -20.00
C ARG A 156 0.58 16.38 -19.21
N LEU A 157 0.15 16.17 -17.97
CA LEU A 157 0.55 14.99 -17.19
C LEU A 157 -0.32 13.79 -17.61
N PRO A 158 0.27 12.64 -17.96
CA PRO A 158 -0.46 11.49 -18.53
C PRO A 158 -1.12 10.62 -17.45
N TYR A 159 -1.83 11.24 -16.53
CA TYR A 159 -2.51 10.55 -15.44
C TYR A 159 -3.97 10.97 -15.38
N ASP A 160 -4.85 9.97 -15.31
CA ASP A 160 -6.26 10.17 -15.05
C ASP A 160 -6.63 9.37 -13.79
N PHE A 161 -7.44 9.99 -12.94
CA PHE A 161 -7.88 9.42 -11.67
C PHE A 161 -9.33 8.95 -11.81
N CYS A 162 -9.63 7.79 -11.24
CA CYS A 162 -10.98 7.22 -11.22
C CYS A 162 -11.47 7.15 -9.77
N TYR A 163 -12.55 7.86 -9.49
CA TYR A 163 -13.10 8.02 -8.14
C TYR A 163 -14.42 7.28 -7.99
N TRP A 164 -14.66 6.74 -6.79
CA TRP A 164 -16.01 6.30 -6.41
C TRP A 164 -16.86 7.51 -6.02
N GLN A 165 -16.31 8.38 -5.17
CA GLN A 165 -16.87 9.68 -4.83
C GLN A 165 -15.76 10.73 -4.88
N GLU A 166 -15.96 11.78 -5.67
CA GLU A 166 -15.03 12.90 -5.76
C GLU A 166 -15.12 13.80 -4.51
N GLN A 167 -14.00 14.41 -4.15
CA GLN A 167 -13.89 15.37 -3.06
C GLN A 167 -13.27 16.66 -3.61
N GLU A 168 -13.79 17.82 -3.22
CA GLU A 168 -13.33 19.12 -3.74
C GLU A 168 -11.95 19.51 -3.18
N ASP A 169 -11.66 19.10 -1.94
CA ASP A 169 -10.46 19.53 -1.20
C ASP A 169 -9.26 18.58 -1.34
N SER A 170 -9.39 17.51 -2.13
CA SER A 170 -8.38 16.45 -2.19
C SER A 170 -8.33 15.82 -3.57
N ILE A 171 -7.12 15.67 -4.12
CA ILE A 171 -6.90 14.88 -5.33
C ILE A 171 -7.27 13.40 -5.15
N TRP A 172 -7.33 12.92 -3.92
CA TRP A 172 -7.86 11.61 -3.57
C TRP A 172 -9.36 11.71 -3.29
N GLY A 173 -10.14 10.82 -3.90
CA GLY A 173 -11.57 10.68 -3.60
C GLY A 173 -11.84 9.68 -2.47
N SER A 174 -13.10 9.60 -2.05
CA SER A 174 -13.54 8.61 -1.07
C SER A 174 -13.94 7.30 -1.74
N GLY A 175 -13.49 6.19 -1.14
CA GLY A 175 -13.80 4.83 -1.60
C GLY A 175 -14.90 4.18 -0.78
N ILE A 176 -15.48 3.10 -1.30
CA ILE A 176 -16.50 2.30 -0.60
C ILE A 176 -16.02 1.87 0.80
N TYR A 177 -14.75 1.49 0.94
CA TYR A 177 -14.18 1.05 2.21
C TYR A 177 -14.06 2.16 3.25
N GLU A 178 -13.84 3.40 2.82
CA GLU A 178 -13.84 4.54 3.73
C GLU A 178 -15.28 4.84 4.18
N ALA A 179 -16.24 4.78 3.24
CA ALA A 179 -17.65 5.02 3.54
C ALA A 179 -18.25 4.02 4.55
N ILE A 180 -17.81 2.76 4.56
CA ILE A 180 -18.31 1.72 5.50
C ILE A 180 -17.44 1.56 6.75
N ARG A 181 -16.37 2.34 6.90
CA ARG A 181 -15.39 2.15 7.98
C ARG A 181 -16.04 2.27 9.36
N ASP A 182 -16.85 3.30 9.55
CA ASP A 182 -17.51 3.57 10.83
C ASP A 182 -18.51 2.47 11.19
N ASP A 183 -19.26 1.97 10.20
CA ASP A 183 -20.19 0.85 10.39
C ASP A 183 -19.45 -0.43 10.82
N GLN A 184 -18.29 -0.71 10.21
CA GLN A 184 -17.47 -1.87 10.55
C GLN A 184 -16.86 -1.74 11.95
N ASP A 185 -16.40 -0.56 12.33
CA ASP A 185 -15.86 -0.29 13.66
C ASP A 185 -16.96 -0.43 14.74
N MET A 186 -18.17 0.08 14.46
CA MET A 186 -19.33 -0.10 15.33
C MET A 186 -19.73 -1.58 15.48
N MET A 187 -19.75 -2.34 14.38
CA MET A 187 -20.06 -3.77 14.43
C MET A 187 -19.03 -4.52 15.28
N ASN A 188 -17.74 -4.26 15.07
CA ASN A 188 -16.67 -4.87 15.86
C ASN A 188 -16.81 -4.57 17.35
N PHE A 189 -17.15 -3.32 17.70
CA PHE A 189 -17.42 -2.91 19.07
C PHE A 189 -18.61 -3.68 19.69
N VAL A 190 -19.75 -3.74 18.99
CA VAL A 190 -20.95 -4.47 19.46
C VAL A 190 -20.66 -5.96 19.64
N TYR A 191 -19.94 -6.57 18.69
CA TYR A 191 -19.54 -7.97 18.80
C TYR A 191 -18.62 -8.20 20.01
N GLY A 192 -17.67 -7.31 20.26
CA GLY A 192 -16.83 -7.34 21.46
C GLY A 192 -17.66 -7.33 22.74
N MET A 193 -18.61 -6.39 22.85
CA MET A 193 -19.53 -6.32 24.00
C MET A 193 -20.37 -7.58 24.19
N ILE A 194 -20.87 -8.18 23.09
CA ILE A 194 -21.65 -9.43 23.16
C ILE A 194 -20.79 -10.57 23.68
N VAL A 195 -19.53 -10.68 23.23
CA VAL A 195 -18.60 -11.72 23.69
C VAL A 195 -18.26 -11.54 25.17
N GLU A 196 -17.98 -10.32 25.61
CA GLU A 196 -17.73 -10.01 27.02
C GLU A 196 -18.96 -10.30 27.89
N GLY A 197 -20.14 -9.83 27.47
CA GLY A 197 -21.40 -10.08 28.14
C GLY A 197 -21.71 -11.58 28.26
N LYS A 198 -21.50 -12.34 27.18
CA LYS A 198 -21.64 -13.81 27.21
C LYS A 198 -20.65 -14.46 28.17
N THR A 199 -19.40 -14.04 28.15
CA THR A 199 -18.36 -14.58 29.04
C THR A 199 -18.72 -14.36 30.51
N MET A 200 -19.14 -13.15 30.88
CA MET A 200 -19.60 -12.84 32.23
C MET A 200 -20.87 -13.60 32.62
N SER A 201 -21.83 -13.76 31.70
CA SER A 201 -23.07 -14.50 31.95
C SER A 201 -22.88 -16.03 32.00
N SER A 202 -21.80 -16.55 31.42
CA SER A 202 -21.55 -17.99 31.34
C SER A 202 -21.13 -18.61 32.68
N LEU A 203 -20.71 -17.79 33.64
CA LEU A 203 -20.36 -18.22 34.98
C LEU A 203 -21.58 -18.08 35.90
N PRO A 204 -22.20 -19.18 36.35
CA PRO A 204 -23.31 -19.11 37.29
C PRO A 204 -22.81 -18.53 38.62
N MET A 205 -23.44 -17.46 39.08
CA MET A 205 -23.24 -17.00 40.45
C MET A 205 -24.03 -17.91 41.39
N VAL A 206 -23.32 -18.54 42.33
CA VAL A 206 -23.91 -19.46 43.31
C VAL A 206 -23.64 -18.97 44.72
N ALA A 207 -24.68 -18.97 45.56
CA ALA A 207 -24.51 -18.81 46.99
C ALA A 207 -24.35 -20.20 47.61
N LEU A 208 -23.22 -20.40 48.28
CA LEU A 208 -22.84 -21.65 48.93
C LEU A 208 -22.74 -21.41 50.44
N ASN A 209 -23.32 -22.30 51.24
CA ASN A 209 -23.06 -22.36 52.67
C ASN A 209 -21.90 -23.35 52.93
N PRO A 210 -20.66 -22.89 53.23
CA PRO A 210 -19.52 -23.79 53.41
C PRO A 210 -19.69 -24.81 54.53
N ASN A 211 -20.53 -24.49 55.53
CA ASN A 211 -20.74 -25.35 56.69
C ASN A 211 -21.58 -26.59 56.37
N ALA A 212 -22.42 -26.53 55.33
CA ALA A 212 -23.28 -27.64 54.92
C ALA A 212 -22.53 -28.73 54.13
N PHE A 213 -21.35 -28.41 53.60
CA PHE A 213 -20.52 -29.33 52.81
C PHE A 213 -19.52 -30.11 53.66
N ASP A 214 -19.25 -31.34 53.24
CA ASP A 214 -18.17 -32.15 53.82
C ASP A 214 -16.80 -31.72 53.28
N ALA A 215 -16.17 -30.78 53.99
CA ALA A 215 -14.85 -30.22 53.66
C ALA A 215 -13.68 -31.24 53.76
N THR A 216 -13.93 -32.48 54.20
CA THR A 216 -12.87 -33.51 54.27
C THR A 216 -12.67 -34.24 52.95
N SER A 217 -13.67 -34.23 52.07
CA SER A 217 -13.64 -34.98 50.80
C SER A 217 -13.70 -34.11 49.55
N ASP A 218 -14.32 -32.92 49.61
CA ASP A 218 -14.52 -32.07 48.43
C ASP A 218 -13.98 -30.63 48.64
N ASP A 219 -13.19 -30.12 47.69
CA ASP A 219 -12.81 -28.70 47.62
C ASP A 219 -13.97 -27.89 47.03
N PHE A 220 -14.63 -27.08 47.85
CA PHE A 220 -15.81 -26.33 47.46
C PHE A 220 -15.56 -25.06 46.64
N TYR A 221 -14.31 -24.70 46.38
CA TYR A 221 -13.97 -23.55 45.51
C TYR A 221 -13.71 -23.93 44.05
N GLN A 222 -13.58 -25.22 43.73
CA GLN A 222 -13.38 -25.68 42.35
C GLN A 222 -14.70 -26.09 41.69
N MET A 223 -14.98 -25.55 40.51
CA MET A 223 -16.16 -25.89 39.70
C MET A 223 -15.70 -26.50 38.36
N TYR A 224 -16.24 -27.67 38.02
CA TYR A 224 -16.05 -28.32 36.71
C TYR A 224 -17.28 -29.15 36.35
N ALA A 225 -17.45 -29.46 35.07
CA ALA A 225 -18.61 -30.21 34.59
C ALA A 225 -18.67 -31.61 35.23
N GLY A 226 -19.83 -31.98 35.79
CA GLY A 226 -20.06 -33.29 36.42
C GLY A 226 -19.61 -33.41 37.87
N LYS A 227 -19.21 -32.31 38.52
CA LYS A 227 -18.86 -32.32 39.94
C LYS A 227 -20.05 -32.72 40.82
N ILE A 228 -19.83 -33.68 41.72
CA ILE A 228 -20.81 -34.14 42.71
C ILE A 228 -20.46 -33.48 44.06
N TRP A 229 -21.48 -32.98 44.76
CA TRP A 229 -21.33 -32.32 46.06
C TRP A 229 -21.86 -33.19 47.18
N ARG A 230 -21.03 -33.44 48.20
CA ARG A 230 -21.44 -34.18 49.38
C ARG A 230 -21.84 -33.25 50.52
N LEU A 231 -23.05 -33.44 51.02
CA LEU A 231 -23.58 -32.72 52.18
C LEU A 231 -23.30 -33.48 53.46
N LYS A 232 -23.16 -32.74 54.56
CA LYS A 232 -23.13 -33.33 55.91
C LYS A 232 -24.49 -33.96 56.24
N ALA A 233 -24.47 -35.00 57.07
CA ALA A 233 -25.69 -35.68 57.49
C ALA A 233 -26.64 -34.72 58.22
N GLY A 234 -27.89 -34.62 57.75
CA GLY A 234 -28.92 -33.74 58.32
C GLY A 234 -29.09 -32.39 57.61
N GLU A 235 -28.19 -32.03 56.69
CA GLU A 235 -28.29 -30.80 55.90
C GLU A 235 -29.19 -30.99 54.67
N SER A 236 -29.97 -29.96 54.33
CA SER A 236 -30.83 -29.94 53.14
C SER A 236 -30.12 -29.31 51.96
N VAL A 237 -30.36 -29.82 50.75
CA VAL A 237 -29.84 -29.25 49.50
C VAL A 237 -30.27 -27.79 49.34
N ASN A 238 -31.50 -27.44 49.72
CA ASN A 238 -32.04 -26.10 49.60
C ASN A 238 -31.36 -25.09 50.54
N ASP A 239 -30.81 -25.57 51.66
CA ASP A 239 -30.11 -24.73 52.65
C ASP A 239 -28.60 -24.64 52.33
N ALA A 240 -28.06 -25.62 51.60
CA ALA A 240 -26.66 -25.68 51.18
C ALA A 240 -26.39 -24.94 49.87
N PHE A 241 -27.34 -25.01 48.93
CA PHE A 241 -27.25 -24.43 47.59
C PHE A 241 -28.44 -23.53 47.30
N LYS A 242 -28.14 -22.29 46.90
CA LYS A 242 -29.14 -21.41 46.31
C LYS A 242 -28.58 -20.75 45.06
N SER A 243 -29.28 -20.93 43.95
CA SER A 243 -29.02 -20.13 42.75
C SER A 243 -29.35 -18.68 43.05
N VAL A 244 -28.39 -17.80 42.81
CA VAL A 244 -28.60 -16.36 42.85
C VAL A 244 -28.87 -15.96 41.40
N ILE A 245 -30.14 -16.02 41.00
CA ILE A 245 -30.57 -15.28 39.81
C ILE A 245 -30.59 -13.80 40.20
#